data_AF-A0A250KQB6-F1
#
_entry.id   AF-A0A250KQB6-F1
#
_cell.length_a   1.000
_cell.length_b   1.000
_cell.length_c   1.000
_cell.angle_alpha   90.00
_cell.angle_beta   90.00
_cell.angle_gamma   90.00
#
_symmetry.space_group_name_H-M   'P 1'
#
loop_
_entity.id
_entity.type
_entity.pdbx_description
1 polymer ?
#
loop_
_entity_poly.entity_id
_entity_poly.type
_entity_poly.pdbx_seq_one_letter_code
_entity_poly.pdbx_strand_id
1 'polypeptide(L)'
;MFKADRVFWERNDLTGRTEWFFLSREGVMGPFDSETFARRSLDEFKERCVLAGNNSNRTSDFGGAFELVRDEVGLTIRKKEPEKVG
;
A
#
# COMPACT_ATOMS: atom_id res chain seq x y z
N MET A 1 -0.45 20.71 -0.78
CA MET A 1 -0.63 19.37 -1.38
C MET A 1 -0.17 18.35 -0.36
N PHE A 2 -1.08 17.68 0.36
CA PHE A 2 -0.71 16.63 1.31
C PHE A 2 -0.10 15.47 0.50
N LYS A 3 1.23 15.38 0.48
CA LYS A 3 1.92 14.16 0.04
C LYS A 3 1.67 13.15 1.14
N ALA A 4 0.58 12.38 1.03
CA ALA A 4 0.43 11.19 1.86
C ALA A 4 1.68 10.34 1.61
N ASP A 5 2.51 10.17 2.65
CA ASP A 5 3.66 9.27 2.59
C ASP A 5 3.09 7.89 2.29
N ARG A 6 3.44 7.36 1.11
CA ARG A 6 2.96 6.04 0.66
C ARG A 6 3.76 4.92 1.28
N VAL A 7 4.82 5.23 2.00
CA VAL A 7 5.63 4.26 2.74
C VAL A 7 5.19 4.28 4.19
N PHE A 8 4.93 3.11 4.75
CA PHE A 8 4.51 2.94 6.14
C PHE A 8 5.14 1.68 6.72
N TRP A 9 5.10 1.55 8.04
CA TRP A 9 5.60 0.38 8.74
C TRP A 9 4.48 -0.25 9.57
N GLU A 10 4.60 -1.55 9.78
CA GLU A 10 3.77 -2.27 10.74
C GLU A 10 4.65 -3.22 11.53
N ARG A 11 4.34 -3.39 12.81
CA ARG A 11 4.98 -4.43 13.63
C ARG A 11 4.26 -5.74 13.37
N ASN A 12 5.00 -6.75 12.94
CA ASN A 12 4.47 -8.10 12.81
C ASN A 12 4.39 -8.74 14.19
N ASP A 13 3.19 -8.97 14.70
CA ASP A 13 2.98 -9.58 16.02
C ASP A 13 3.44 -11.05 16.09
N LEU A 14 3.51 -11.75 14.95
CA LEU A 14 3.98 -13.14 14.88
C LEU A 14 5.51 -13.24 15.00
N THR A 15 6.24 -12.33 14.36
CA THR A 15 7.72 -12.36 14.32
C THR A 15 8.35 -11.35 15.27
N GLY A 16 7.57 -10.41 15.79
CA GLY A 16 8.01 -9.27 16.60
C GLY A 16 8.76 -8.19 15.83
N ARG A 17 8.98 -8.36 14.52
CA ARG A 17 9.81 -7.47 13.69
C ARG A 17 9.00 -6.31 13.12
N THR A 18 9.67 -5.19 12.91
CA THR A 18 9.11 -4.08 12.13
C THR A 18 9.27 -4.37 10.65
N GLU A 19 8.18 -4.37 9.92
CA GLU A 19 8.11 -4.60 8.48
C GLU A 19 7.70 -3.30 7.79
N TRP A 20 8.32 -3.02 6.65
CA TRP A 20 8.06 -1.82 5.87
C TRP A 20 7.27 -2.16 4.62
N PHE A 21 6.40 -1.25 4.22
CA PHE A 21 5.48 -1.42 3.11
C PHE A 21 5.34 -0.12 2.33
N PHE A 22 4.88 -0.21 1.09
CA PHE A 22 4.35 0.95 0.39
C PHE A 22 3.01 0.70 -0.28
N LEU A 23 2.18 1.74 -0.35
CA LEU A 23 0.88 1.73 -1.00
C LEU A 23 1.02 2.11 -2.48
N SER A 24 0.62 1.19 -3.36
CA SER A 24 0.55 1.37 -4.80
C SER A 24 -0.91 1.36 -5.29
N ARG A 25 -1.12 1.48 -6.61
CA ARG A 25 -2.46 1.30 -7.22
C ARG A 25 -2.94 -0.15 -7.16
N GLU A 26 -2.00 -1.09 -7.14
CA GLU A 26 -2.29 -2.53 -7.17
C GLU A 26 -2.50 -3.10 -5.77
N GLY A 27 -2.13 -2.35 -4.73
CA GLY A 27 -2.28 -2.75 -3.35
C GLY A 27 -1.10 -2.33 -2.48
N VAL A 28 -0.90 -3.07 -1.40
CA VAL A 28 0.28 -2.95 -0.54
C VAL A 28 1.41 -3.80 -1.11
N MET A 29 2.60 -3.22 -1.17
CA MET A 29 3.82 -3.89 -1.60
C MET A 29 4.75 -4.04 -0.39
N GLY A 30 5.37 -5.21 -0.25
CA GLY A 30 6.23 -5.60 0.87
C GLY A 30 5.93 -7.03 1.32
N PRO A 31 6.42 -7.45 2.50
CA PRO A 31 7.22 -6.67 3.46
C PRO A 31 8.64 -6.38 2.97
N PHE A 32 9.20 -5.26 3.40
CA PHE A 32 10.60 -4.85 3.22
C PHE A 32 11.29 -4.72 4.57
N ASP A 33 12.60 -4.96 4.59
CA ASP A 33 13.39 -4.95 5.83
C ASP A 33 13.66 -3.53 6.37
N SER A 34 13.53 -2.49 5.55
CA SER A 34 13.83 -1.11 5.95
C SER A 34 13.02 -0.06 5.18
N GLU A 35 12.84 1.10 5.80
CA GLU A 35 12.19 2.27 5.18
C GLU A 35 12.90 2.68 3.89
N THR A 36 14.22 2.75 3.91
CA THR A 36 15.03 3.16 2.76
C THR A 36 14.80 2.23 1.57
N PHE A 37 14.70 0.93 1.83
CA PHE A 37 14.42 -0.05 0.78
C PHE A 37 12.99 0.12 0.24
N ALA A 38 12.00 0.24 1.12
CA ALA A 38 10.61 0.47 0.72
C ALA A 38 10.44 1.77 -0.09
N ARG A 39 11.11 2.87 0.29
CA ARG A 39 11.12 4.14 -0.46
C ARG A 39 11.74 3.97 -1.85
N ARG A 40 12.91 3.33 -1.93
CA ARG A 40 13.57 3.07 -3.22
C ARG A 40 12.71 2.19 -4.12
N SER A 41 12.12 1.12 -3.60
CA SER A 41 11.22 0.25 -4.35
C SER A 41 9.96 0.98 -4.84
N LEU A 42 9.41 1.90 -4.04
CA LEU A 42 8.31 2.75 -4.47
C LEU A 42 8.72 3.67 -5.63
N ASP A 43 9.92 4.25 -5.58
CA ASP A 43 10.41 5.13 -6.64
C ASP A 43 10.68 4.35 -7.94
N GLU A 44 11.31 3.17 -7.85
CA GLU A 44 11.46 2.24 -8.98
C GLU A 44 10.11 1.82 -9.56
N PHE A 45 9.10 1.58 -8.71
CA PHE A 45 7.74 1.25 -9.15
C PHE A 45 7.10 2.41 -9.91
N LYS A 46 7.25 3.65 -9.41
CA LYS A 46 6.74 4.85 -10.12
C LYS A 46 7.38 4.99 -11.49
N GLU A 47 8.71 4.82 -11.59
CA GLU A 47 9.42 4.90 -12.86
C GLU A 47 8.92 3.85 -13.86
N ARG A 48 8.73 2.60 -13.41
CA ARG A 48 8.13 1.54 -14.24
C ARG A 48 6.72 1.90 -14.71
N CYS A 49 5.87 2.46 -13.85
CA CYS A 49 4.52 2.90 -14.25
C CYS A 49 4.54 4.01 -15.31
N VAL A 50 5.49 4.95 -15.21
CA VAL A 50 5.68 6.02 -16.20
C VAL A 50 6.13 5.44 -17.54
N LEU A 51 7.11 4.54 -17.52
CA LEU A 51 7.60 3.85 -18.72
C LEU A 51 6.53 2.99 -19.40
N ALA A 52 5.66 2.35 -18.61
CA ALA A 52 4.55 1.54 -19.13
C ALA A 52 3.39 2.38 -19.72
N GLY A 53 3.52 3.70 -19.79
CA GLY A 53 2.48 4.58 -20.34
C GLY A 53 1.22 4.66 -19.48
N ASN A 54 1.29 4.23 -18.21
CA ASN A 54 0.12 4.13 -17.33
C ASN A 54 -0.22 5.47 -16.65
N ASN A 55 -0.18 6.53 -17.47
CA ASN A 55 -0.27 7.93 -17.08
C ASN A 55 -1.72 8.43 -17.04
N SER A 56 -2.61 7.65 -16.41
CA SER A 56 -4.01 8.05 -16.29
C SER A 56 -4.23 8.88 -15.02
N ASN A 57 -4.73 10.09 -15.26
CA ASN A 57 -5.14 11.13 -14.32
C ASN A 57 -6.02 10.60 -13.18
N ARG A 58 -5.98 11.30 -12.05
CA ARG A 58 -6.76 11.00 -10.84
C ARG A 58 -8.26 11.20 -11.10
N THR A 59 -9.05 10.13 -11.00
CA THR A 59 -10.42 10.24 -10.47
C THR A 59 -10.35 10.00 -8.96
N SER A 60 -10.55 11.08 -8.23
CA SER A 60 -10.61 11.15 -6.78
C SER A 60 -11.93 10.56 -6.29
N ASP A 61 -12.04 9.23 -6.19
CA ASP A 61 -13.21 8.56 -5.58
C ASP A 61 -12.86 7.36 -4.68
N PHE A 62 -11.61 7.24 -4.22
CA PHE A 62 -11.25 6.21 -3.23
C PHE A 62 -11.57 6.68 -1.80
N GLY A 63 -12.83 7.05 -1.57
CA GLY A 63 -13.38 7.31 -0.24
C GLY A 63 -13.86 6.01 0.40
N GLY A 64 -13.09 5.46 1.34
CA GLY A 64 -13.60 4.61 2.43
C GLY A 64 -13.86 3.12 2.18
N ALA A 65 -13.74 2.59 0.97
CA ALA A 65 -14.15 1.21 0.66
C ALA A 65 -13.08 0.12 0.90
N PHE A 66 -11.93 0.44 1.49
CA PHE A 66 -10.84 -0.52 1.63
C PHE A 66 -10.16 -0.46 3.01
N GLU A 67 -9.72 -1.60 3.51
CA GLU A 67 -9.00 -1.75 4.77
C GLU A 67 -7.72 -2.59 4.59
N LEU A 68 -6.74 -2.31 5.45
CA LEU A 68 -5.51 -3.09 5.53
C LEU A 68 -5.76 -4.32 6.40
N VAL A 69 -5.50 -5.51 5.86
CA VAL A 69 -5.67 -6.78 6.54
C VAL A 69 -4.38 -7.57 6.45
N ARG A 70 -3.85 -7.97 7.62
CA ARG A 70 -2.75 -8.93 7.71
C ARG A 70 -3.31 -10.35 7.59
N ASP A 71 -2.75 -11.12 6.67
CA ASP A 71 -3.06 -12.54 6.45
C ASP A 71 -1.78 -13.39 6.63
N GLU A 72 -1.84 -14.72 6.46
CA GLU A 72 -0.69 -15.62 6.70
C GLU A 72 0.52 -15.32 5.80
N VAL A 73 0.28 -14.69 4.65
CA VAL A 73 1.29 -14.32 3.66
C VAL A 73 1.78 -12.87 3.77
N GLY A 74 1.18 -12.04 4.62
CA GLY A 74 1.59 -10.64 4.82
C GLY A 74 0.44 -9.62 4.79
N LEU A 75 0.77 -8.36 4.52
CA LEU A 75 -0.19 -7.26 4.52
C LEU A 75 -0.89 -7.11 3.17
N THR A 76 -2.22 -7.04 3.18
CA THR A 76 -3.05 -6.93 1.97
C THR A 76 -4.10 -5.84 2.13
N ILE A 77 -4.69 -5.41 1.01
CA ILE A 77 -5.86 -4.51 1.01
C ILE A 77 -7.10 -5.34 0.71
N ARG A 78 -8.11 -5.27 1.57
CA ARG A 78 -9.43 -5.85 1.31
C ARG A 78 -10.47 -4.76 1.14
N LYS A 79 -11.47 -5.03 0.30
CA LYS A 79 -12.64 -4.15 0.18
C LYS A 79 -13.46 -4.29 1.47
N LYS A 80 -13.71 -3.18 2.17
CA LYS A 80 -14.70 -3.15 3.26
C LYS A 80 -16.06 -3.52 2.68
N GLU A 81 -16.70 -4.53 3.27
CA GLU A 81 -18.09 -4.82 2.94
C GLU A 81 -18.96 -3.61 3.34
N PRO A 82 -19.92 -3.20 2.48
CA PRO A 82 -20.85 -2.16 2.88
C PRO A 82 -21.63 -2.67 4.10
N GLU A 83 -21.55 -1.94 5.21
CA GLU A 83 -22.35 -2.19 6.40
C GLU A 83 -23.82 -2.21 5.95
N LYS A 84 -24.48 -3.37 6.03
CA LYS A 84 -25.91 -3.47 5.77
C LYS A 84 -26.63 -2.65 6.84
N VAL A 85 -26.99 -1.43 6.50
CA VAL A 85 -27.94 -0.65 7.27
C VAL A 85 -29.27 -1.40 7.18
N GLY A 86 -29.62 -2.08 8.27
CA GLY A 86 -30.88 -2.80 8.45
C GLY A 86 -32.06 -1.87 8.71
#